data_AF-A0A9D9C780-F1
#
_entry.id   AF-A0A9D9C780-F1
#
_cell.length_a   1.000
_cell.length_b   1.000
_cell.length_c   1.000
_cell.angle_alpha   90.00
_cell.angle_beta   90.00
_cell.angle_gamma   90.00
#
_symmetry.space_group_name_H-M   'P 1'
#
loop_
_entity.id
_entity.type
_entity.pdbx_description
1 polymer ?
#
loop_
_entity_poly.entity_id
_entity_poly.type
_entity_poly.pdbx_seq_one_letter_code
_entity_poly.pdbx_strand_id
1 'polypeptide(L)'
;MIHLNNSISQHGRRFGGALLSLLLCCTMQAQEQIRIWKGGNTSSSRFTTSELLFSEDGTNLSVNGTTFQTSEIDSIMVVHTVTVTYNGAQATVDLGHAPGVTYTTDGAHVNIVSTNTKDELEFVLQGESTQGSLTYTGSLKCKFYLNGLKLTSNKGAAIGADGGVIDIQCGKRVDLILNDGTENILVDAPNGQQKAALYCKGHVELSGGGSLTVTGKSKHGIATNEYLELKEGTGNITVNGAVSDAMHIEQYFLMKGGKVTLSGQGGDALQVEPKTLDDDITEDPEKENNGLMFIQGGSIDIVAAAADTKGIKAPKDLYISGGTFNITASGEGTRGISVGGNLIVSENHNTTLIQIRATGTDYEDPVTEETKRCMGIKVDGDMTVYKGTIRVSNTGVGTRGIRVNGTYTNIDGTVQASIKQGP
;
A
#
# COMPACT_ATOMS: atom_id res chain seq x y z
N MET A 1 19.99 6.75 -19.96
CA MET A 1 19.85 6.87 -21.43
C MET A 1 21.23 7.01 -22.06
N ILE A 2 21.82 5.89 -22.47
CA ILE A 2 22.85 5.93 -23.51
C ILE A 2 22.07 5.77 -24.82
N HIS A 3 21.88 6.87 -25.54
CA HIS A 3 21.36 6.82 -26.90
C HIS A 3 22.49 6.32 -27.81
N LEU A 4 22.40 5.08 -28.27
CA LEU A 4 23.18 4.62 -29.41
C LEU A 4 22.36 4.86 -30.67
N ASN A 5 22.57 6.03 -31.27
CA ASN A 5 22.23 6.27 -32.67
C ASN A 5 23.21 5.47 -33.53
N ASN A 6 22.71 4.50 -34.29
CA ASN A 6 23.38 4.08 -35.51
C ASN A 6 22.33 3.69 -36.56
N SER A 7 22.20 4.57 -37.53
CA SER A 7 21.52 4.36 -38.81
C SER A 7 22.26 3.28 -39.61
N ILE A 8 21.64 2.10 -39.78
CA ILE A 8 22.15 1.08 -40.69
C ILE A 8 21.46 1.26 -42.04
N SER A 9 22.20 1.86 -42.97
CA SER A 9 21.92 1.93 -44.40
C SER A 9 21.91 0.53 -45.01
N GLN A 10 20.90 0.25 -45.84
CA GLN A 10 20.84 -0.94 -46.67
C GLN A 10 21.95 -0.92 -47.73
N HIS A 11 22.95 -1.79 -47.59
CA HIS A 11 23.50 -2.54 -48.71
C HIS A 11 24.33 -3.72 -48.19
N GLY A 12 23.91 -4.92 -48.59
CA GLY A 12 24.58 -6.16 -48.23
C GLY A 12 25.96 -6.28 -48.87
N ARG A 13 26.93 -6.75 -48.08
CA ARG A 13 28.02 -7.60 -48.53
C ARG A 13 28.64 -8.31 -47.34
N ARG A 14 28.63 -9.65 -47.44
CA ARG A 14 29.21 -10.64 -46.53
C ARG A 14 30.66 -10.30 -46.20
N PHE A 15 31.01 -10.15 -44.92
CA PHE A 15 32.35 -10.39 -44.39
C PHE A 15 32.26 -10.68 -42.88
N GLY A 16 32.79 -11.85 -42.47
CA GLY A 16 33.24 -12.18 -41.12
C GLY A 16 32.19 -12.22 -40.02
N GLY A 17 31.73 -13.43 -39.67
CA GLY A 17 31.01 -13.70 -38.43
C GLY A 17 31.90 -13.38 -37.22
N ALA A 18 31.84 -12.13 -36.75
CA ALA A 18 32.32 -11.76 -35.44
C ALA A 18 31.17 -12.06 -34.46
N LEU A 19 31.32 -13.12 -33.67
CA LEU A 19 30.49 -13.38 -32.50
C LEU A 19 30.63 -12.14 -31.59
N LEU A 20 29.66 -11.22 -31.62
CA LEU A 20 29.68 -10.03 -30.78
C LEU A 20 29.18 -10.43 -29.39
N SER A 21 30.04 -11.13 -28.65
CA SER A 21 29.86 -11.40 -27.23
C SER A 21 30.14 -10.11 -26.46
N LEU A 22 29.09 -9.46 -25.94
CA LEU A 22 29.23 -8.33 -25.04
C LEU A 22 29.64 -8.86 -23.65
N LEU A 23 30.95 -9.03 -23.42
CA LEU A 23 31.49 -9.36 -22.10
C LEU A 23 31.43 -8.10 -21.21
N LEU A 24 30.48 -8.05 -20.28
CA LEU A 24 30.58 -7.18 -19.11
C LEU A 24 31.52 -7.85 -18.10
N CYS A 25 32.81 -7.54 -18.20
CA CYS A 25 33.83 -8.05 -17.29
C CYS A 25 33.91 -7.15 -16.04
N CYS A 26 33.12 -7.48 -15.01
CA CYS A 26 33.26 -6.93 -13.67
C CYS A 26 33.61 -8.05 -12.69
N THR A 27 34.65 -7.83 -11.89
CA THR A 27 35.20 -8.79 -10.92
C THR A 27 34.22 -9.08 -9.79
N MET A 28 34.18 -10.35 -9.37
CA MET A 28 33.21 -10.97 -8.46
C MET A 28 32.94 -10.21 -7.14
N GLN A 29 31.70 -9.75 -6.93
CA GLN A 29 30.82 -10.06 -5.79
C GLN A 29 29.48 -9.29 -5.94
N ALA A 30 28.48 -9.97 -6.54
CA ALA A 30 27.02 -9.73 -6.58
C ALA A 30 26.52 -10.16 -7.97
N GLN A 31 25.56 -11.08 -8.06
CA GLN A 31 25.01 -11.52 -9.33
C GLN A 31 24.02 -10.47 -9.83
N GLU A 32 24.42 -9.64 -10.79
CA GLU A 32 23.55 -8.61 -11.39
C GLU A 32 22.33 -9.30 -12.02
N GLN A 33 21.14 -8.70 -11.96
CA GLN A 33 20.00 -9.23 -12.71
C GLN A 33 19.79 -8.37 -13.96
N ILE A 34 19.32 -8.98 -15.05
CA ILE A 34 18.81 -8.26 -16.20
C ILE A 34 17.32 -8.51 -16.35
N ARG A 35 16.62 -7.53 -16.91
CA ARG A 35 15.23 -7.63 -17.32
C ARG A 35 15.14 -7.39 -18.83
N ILE A 36 14.48 -8.31 -19.52
CA ILE A 36 14.17 -8.21 -20.95
C ILE A 36 12.68 -7.88 -21.08
N TRP A 37 12.36 -6.78 -21.75
CA TRP A 37 10.99 -6.33 -22.01
C TRP A 37 10.54 -6.66 -23.43
N LYS A 38 9.24 -6.97 -23.58
CA LYS A 38 8.58 -7.33 -24.84
C LYS A 38 7.16 -6.75 -24.93
N GLY A 39 6.65 -6.64 -26.16
CA GLY A 39 5.28 -6.25 -26.46
C GLY A 39 4.97 -4.78 -26.18
N GLY A 40 5.89 -3.87 -26.47
CA GLY A 40 5.76 -2.44 -26.16
C GLY A 40 5.97 -2.14 -24.67
N ASN A 41 6.91 -2.86 -24.02
CA ASN A 41 7.18 -2.82 -22.57
C ASN A 41 5.99 -3.24 -21.69
N THR A 42 5.14 -4.13 -22.18
CA THR A 42 3.98 -4.64 -21.42
C THR A 42 4.25 -5.97 -20.71
N SER A 43 5.30 -6.69 -21.11
CA SER A 43 5.71 -7.95 -20.50
C SER A 43 7.22 -7.99 -20.29
N SER A 44 7.70 -8.70 -19.27
CA SER A 44 9.14 -8.86 -19.05
C SER A 44 9.52 -10.18 -18.39
N SER A 45 10.79 -10.56 -18.54
CA SER A 45 11.41 -11.71 -17.87
C SER A 45 12.72 -11.29 -17.23
N ARG A 46 13.00 -11.81 -16.02
CA ARG A 46 14.24 -11.54 -15.29
C ARG A 46 15.18 -12.73 -15.40
N PHE A 47 16.46 -12.43 -15.53
CA PHE A 47 17.53 -13.42 -15.54
C PHE A 47 18.64 -12.94 -14.62
N THR A 48 19.24 -13.87 -13.87
CA THR A 48 20.57 -13.62 -13.32
C THR A 48 21.54 -13.42 -14.48
N THR A 49 22.44 -12.43 -14.36
CA THR A 49 23.44 -12.16 -15.39
C THR A 49 24.20 -13.43 -15.71
N SER A 50 24.13 -13.76 -16.98
CA SER A 50 24.90 -14.79 -17.66
C SER A 50 25.44 -14.17 -18.95
N GLU A 51 26.18 -14.95 -19.73
CA GLU A 51 26.48 -14.53 -21.11
C GLU A 51 25.16 -14.24 -21.86
N LEU A 52 25.11 -13.07 -22.49
CA LEU A 52 24.11 -12.68 -23.47
C LEU A 52 24.61 -13.16 -24.83
N LEU A 53 24.06 -14.26 -25.34
CA LEU A 53 24.53 -14.89 -26.57
C LEU A 53 23.59 -14.56 -27.73
N PHE A 54 24.08 -13.77 -28.69
CA PHE A 54 23.36 -13.54 -29.94
C PHE A 54 23.67 -14.67 -30.94
N SER A 55 22.67 -15.10 -31.71
CA SER A 55 22.89 -15.97 -32.86
C SER A 55 23.76 -15.26 -33.91
N GLU A 56 24.44 -16.02 -34.76
CA GLU A 56 25.38 -15.49 -35.76
C GLU A 56 24.70 -14.50 -36.74
N ASP A 57 23.41 -14.70 -37.01
CA ASP A 57 22.57 -13.81 -37.83
C ASP A 57 21.91 -12.67 -37.04
N GLY A 58 22.11 -12.59 -35.72
CA GLY A 58 21.56 -11.58 -34.83
C GLY A 58 20.05 -11.66 -34.61
N THR A 59 19.38 -12.71 -35.10
CA THR A 59 17.92 -12.85 -34.98
C THR A 59 17.47 -13.35 -33.61
N ASN A 60 18.37 -13.99 -32.85
CA ASN A 60 18.07 -14.55 -31.55
C ASN A 60 19.02 -14.05 -30.47
N LEU A 61 18.49 -13.80 -29.29
CA LEU A 61 19.24 -13.62 -28.05
C LEU A 61 18.95 -14.79 -27.11
N SER A 62 19.99 -15.47 -26.62
CA SER A 62 19.86 -16.53 -25.61
C SER A 62 20.44 -16.07 -24.27
N VAL A 63 19.66 -16.26 -23.20
CA VAL A 63 20.02 -15.95 -21.81
C VAL A 63 19.60 -17.12 -20.92
N ASN A 64 20.55 -17.70 -20.17
CA ASN A 64 20.30 -18.86 -19.31
C ASN A 64 19.44 -19.98 -19.95
N GLY A 65 19.72 -20.32 -21.21
CA GLY A 65 18.99 -21.36 -21.95
C GLY A 65 17.61 -20.96 -22.46
N THR A 66 17.17 -19.71 -22.24
CA THR A 66 15.95 -19.15 -22.83
C THR A 66 16.31 -18.32 -24.06
N THR A 67 15.68 -18.60 -25.19
CA THR A 67 15.91 -17.89 -26.45
C THR A 67 14.76 -16.92 -26.76
N PHE A 68 15.13 -15.72 -27.21
CA PHE A 68 14.24 -14.62 -27.60
C PHE A 68 14.52 -14.23 -29.05
N GLN A 69 13.47 -14.01 -29.84
CA GLN A 69 13.62 -13.32 -31.12
C GLN A 69 13.98 -11.85 -30.84
N THR A 70 15.05 -11.33 -31.42
CA THR A 70 15.51 -9.96 -31.16
C THR A 70 14.51 -8.91 -31.64
N SER A 71 13.68 -9.25 -32.64
CA SER A 71 12.57 -8.43 -33.11
C SER A 71 11.41 -8.28 -32.11
N GLU A 72 11.32 -9.14 -31.10
CA GLU A 72 10.29 -9.08 -30.04
C GLU A 72 10.79 -8.32 -28.80
N ILE A 73 12.09 -8.05 -28.72
CA ILE A 73 12.71 -7.38 -27.56
C ILE A 73 12.59 -5.87 -27.74
N ASP A 74 11.93 -5.21 -26.78
CA ASP A 74 11.85 -3.75 -26.74
C ASP A 74 13.09 -3.16 -26.06
N SER A 75 13.53 -3.76 -24.95
CA SER A 75 14.67 -3.28 -24.17
C SER A 75 15.26 -4.35 -23.25
N ILE A 76 16.55 -4.20 -22.93
CA ILE A 76 17.26 -5.00 -21.92
C ILE A 76 17.83 -4.02 -20.91
N MET A 77 17.53 -4.23 -19.62
CA MET A 77 17.96 -3.35 -18.54
C MET A 77 18.63 -4.12 -17.42
N VAL A 78 19.67 -3.55 -16.82
CA VAL A 78 20.23 -4.05 -15.57
C VAL A 78 19.28 -3.68 -14.42
N VAL A 79 18.97 -4.65 -13.58
CA VAL A 79 18.15 -4.50 -12.38
C VAL A 79 19.09 -4.39 -11.19
N HIS A 80 19.09 -3.23 -10.55
CA HIS A 80 19.82 -2.99 -9.32
C HIS A 80 18.94 -3.34 -8.13
N THR A 81 19.37 -4.31 -7.33
CA THR A 81 18.63 -4.77 -6.14
C THR A 81 19.47 -4.52 -4.91
N VAL A 82 19.00 -3.61 -4.05
CA VAL A 82 19.58 -3.39 -2.72
C VAL A 82 18.95 -4.40 -1.76
N THR A 83 19.75 -5.17 -1.04
CA THR A 83 19.25 -6.16 -0.09
C THR A 83 19.64 -5.77 1.33
N VAL A 84 18.65 -5.64 2.20
CA VAL A 84 18.83 -5.40 3.65
C VAL A 84 18.46 -6.68 4.38
N THR A 85 19.44 -7.27 5.08
CA THR A 85 19.24 -8.47 5.90
C THR A 85 19.42 -8.14 7.37
N TYR A 86 18.38 -8.34 8.17
CA TYR A 86 18.40 -8.19 9.62
C TYR A 86 18.72 -9.51 10.29
N ASN A 87 19.67 -9.50 11.23
CA ASN A 87 20.09 -10.65 12.01
C ASN A 87 20.29 -10.26 13.48
N GLY A 88 19.20 -10.32 14.24
CA GLY A 88 19.18 -9.94 15.65
C GLY A 88 19.43 -8.44 15.83
N ALA A 89 20.48 -8.10 16.56
CA ALA A 89 20.81 -6.70 16.88
C ALA A 89 21.45 -5.92 15.72
N GLN A 90 21.82 -6.59 14.62
CA GLN A 90 22.56 -6.02 13.50
C GLN A 90 21.80 -6.13 12.18
N ALA A 91 22.15 -5.28 11.22
CA ALA A 91 21.72 -5.41 9.82
C ALA A 91 22.92 -5.31 8.87
N THR A 92 22.83 -6.01 7.74
CA THR A 92 23.79 -5.90 6.63
C THR A 92 23.06 -5.38 5.40
N VAL A 93 23.72 -4.47 4.66
CA VAL A 93 23.18 -3.90 3.42
C VAL A 93 24.11 -4.25 2.26
N ASP A 94 23.61 -5.00 1.29
CA ASP A 94 24.22 -5.18 -0.01
C ASP A 94 23.58 -4.18 -0.98
N LEU A 95 24.40 -3.29 -1.56
CA LEU A 95 23.90 -2.28 -2.49
C LEU A 95 23.58 -2.84 -3.88
N GLY A 96 24.00 -4.07 -4.22
CA GLY A 96 23.75 -4.65 -5.55
C GLY A 96 24.15 -3.71 -6.70
N HIS A 97 25.22 -2.94 -6.48
CA HIS A 97 25.71 -1.87 -7.37
C HIS A 97 24.69 -0.80 -7.75
N ALA A 98 23.66 -0.57 -6.92
CA ALA A 98 22.65 0.44 -7.18
C ALA A 98 23.27 1.86 -7.29
N PRO A 99 23.09 2.54 -8.44
CA PRO A 99 23.74 3.81 -8.70
C PRO A 99 23.20 4.90 -7.78
N GLY A 100 24.09 5.72 -7.20
CA GLY A 100 23.70 6.87 -6.39
C GLY A 100 23.03 6.51 -5.06
N VAL A 101 23.17 5.28 -4.59
CA VAL A 101 22.64 4.82 -3.29
C VAL A 101 23.77 4.81 -2.26
N THR A 102 23.49 5.36 -1.09
CA THR A 102 24.35 5.28 0.10
C THR A 102 23.55 4.77 1.27
N TYR A 103 24.21 4.23 2.28
CA TYR A 103 23.55 3.81 3.51
C TYR A 103 24.43 4.02 4.74
N THR A 104 23.78 4.07 5.90
CA THR A 104 24.41 3.95 7.22
C THR A 104 23.67 2.90 8.05
N THR A 105 24.37 2.34 9.03
CA THR A 105 23.78 1.44 10.03
C THR A 105 24.19 1.88 11.43
N ASP A 106 23.23 1.87 12.35
CA ASP A 106 23.44 1.90 13.79
C ASP A 106 22.82 0.64 14.39
N GLY A 107 23.63 -0.42 14.48
CA GLY A 107 23.15 -1.78 14.73
C GLY A 107 22.19 -2.24 13.63
N ALA A 108 20.95 -2.55 14.00
CA ALA A 108 19.86 -2.91 13.09
C ALA A 108 19.02 -1.71 12.63
N HIS A 109 19.43 -0.47 12.91
CA HIS A 109 18.76 0.72 12.36
C HIS A 109 19.46 1.13 11.06
N VAL A 110 18.78 0.95 9.93
CA VAL A 110 19.32 1.19 8.60
C VAL A 110 18.75 2.50 8.05
N ASN A 111 19.62 3.36 7.53
CA ASN A 111 19.21 4.54 6.78
C ASN A 111 19.78 4.45 5.36
N ILE A 112 18.93 4.52 4.35
CA ILE A 112 19.29 4.47 2.94
C ILE A 112 18.93 5.80 2.28
N VAL A 113 19.86 6.38 1.54
CA VAL A 113 19.64 7.58 0.75
C VAL A 113 19.94 7.29 -0.71
N SER A 114 18.95 7.49 -1.57
CA SER A 114 19.07 7.37 -3.02
C SER A 114 19.00 8.75 -3.68
N THR A 115 20.07 9.08 -4.42
CA THR A 115 20.13 10.24 -5.34
C THR A 115 19.79 9.85 -6.78
N ASN A 116 19.41 8.58 -7.01
CA ASN A 116 19.06 8.09 -8.32
C ASN A 116 17.77 8.74 -8.83
N THR A 117 17.83 9.31 -10.04
CA THR A 117 16.70 9.94 -10.73
C THR A 117 16.38 9.29 -12.08
N LYS A 118 17.06 8.19 -12.42
CA LYS A 118 16.99 7.55 -13.74
C LYS A 118 16.30 6.20 -13.72
N ASP A 119 16.71 5.32 -12.80
CA ASP A 119 16.28 3.92 -12.79
C ASP A 119 15.47 3.63 -11.53
N GLU A 120 14.32 2.97 -11.69
CA GLU A 120 13.51 2.49 -10.57
C GLU A 120 14.29 1.40 -9.82
N LEU A 121 14.63 1.69 -8.56
CA LEU A 121 15.40 0.79 -7.71
C LEU A 121 14.51 -0.20 -6.99
N GLU A 122 15.07 -1.37 -6.72
CA GLU A 122 14.41 -2.44 -5.96
C GLU A 122 15.14 -2.69 -4.64
N PHE A 123 14.37 -2.88 -3.58
CA PHE A 123 14.85 -3.10 -2.23
C PHE A 123 14.25 -4.40 -1.69
N VAL A 124 15.08 -5.36 -1.32
CA VAL A 124 14.64 -6.58 -0.62
C VAL A 124 14.93 -6.43 0.85
N LEU A 125 13.89 -6.47 1.68
CA LEU A 125 13.99 -6.39 3.13
C LEU A 125 13.64 -7.75 3.73
N GLN A 126 14.56 -8.32 4.50
CA GLN A 126 14.42 -9.68 5.02
C GLN A 126 15.10 -9.89 6.37
N GLY A 127 14.69 -10.95 7.07
CA GLY A 127 15.25 -11.30 8.38
C GLY A 127 14.55 -10.58 9.52
N GLU A 128 15.15 -10.64 10.71
CA GLU A 128 14.49 -10.21 11.93
C GLU A 128 15.37 -9.38 12.87
N SER A 129 14.75 -8.43 13.56
CA SER A 129 15.36 -7.65 14.63
C SER A 129 14.33 -7.17 15.64
N THR A 130 14.67 -7.23 16.91
CA THR A 130 13.86 -6.66 18.01
C THR A 130 14.20 -5.20 18.33
N GLN A 131 15.18 -4.64 17.60
CA GLN A 131 15.68 -3.28 17.76
C GLN A 131 16.14 -2.73 16.40
N GLY A 132 15.27 -2.88 15.40
CA GLY A 132 15.59 -2.60 14.01
C GLY A 132 14.58 -1.69 13.34
N SER A 133 15.04 -1.01 12.30
CA SER A 133 14.23 -0.10 11.49
C SER A 133 14.87 0.18 10.14
N LEU A 134 14.08 0.70 9.22
CA LEU A 134 14.53 1.25 7.95
C LEU A 134 14.00 2.67 7.77
N THR A 135 14.88 3.62 7.47
CA THR A 135 14.53 4.87 6.78
C THR A 135 15.05 4.81 5.35
N TYR A 136 14.20 5.13 4.38
CA TYR A 136 14.60 5.32 2.99
C TYR A 136 14.27 6.73 2.54
N THR A 137 15.26 7.46 2.01
CA THR A 137 15.05 8.76 1.37
C THR A 137 15.37 8.66 -0.11
N GLY A 138 14.43 9.06 -0.96
CA GLY A 138 14.64 9.08 -2.41
C GLY A 138 13.60 9.91 -3.15
N SER A 139 13.93 10.34 -4.37
CA SER A 139 13.08 11.23 -5.18
C SER A 139 12.43 10.57 -6.39
N LEU A 140 12.71 9.29 -6.65
CA LEU A 140 12.18 8.51 -7.76
C LEU A 140 11.33 7.35 -7.24
N LYS A 141 10.40 6.88 -8.09
CA LYS A 141 9.65 5.64 -7.87
C LYS A 141 10.59 4.47 -7.57
N CYS A 142 10.15 3.56 -6.69
CA CYS A 142 10.94 2.45 -6.18
C CYS A 142 10.04 1.27 -5.77
N LYS A 143 10.66 0.11 -5.55
CA LYS A 143 9.97 -1.13 -5.13
C LYS A 143 10.60 -1.69 -3.87
N PHE A 144 9.78 -2.11 -2.92
CA PHE A 144 10.19 -2.81 -1.72
C PHE A 144 9.56 -4.19 -1.69
N TYR A 145 10.37 -5.22 -1.48
CA TYR A 145 9.95 -6.58 -1.24
C TYR A 145 10.08 -6.85 0.26
N LEU A 146 8.97 -7.09 0.94
CA LEU A 146 8.98 -7.62 2.31
C LEU A 146 9.04 -9.14 2.23
N ASN A 147 10.21 -9.68 2.55
CA ASN A 147 10.57 -11.07 2.32
C ASN A 147 10.84 -11.79 3.63
N GLY A 148 9.80 -11.94 4.46
CA GLY A 148 9.93 -12.51 5.80
C GLY A 148 10.58 -11.55 6.78
N LEU A 149 10.24 -10.26 6.67
CA LEU A 149 10.81 -9.19 7.48
C LEU A 149 10.07 -9.06 8.82
N LYS A 150 10.77 -9.18 9.94
CA LYS A 150 10.21 -9.02 11.29
C LYS A 150 10.97 -7.98 12.09
N LEU A 151 10.45 -6.76 12.18
CA LEU A 151 11.08 -5.64 12.87
C LEU A 151 10.23 -5.17 14.04
N THR A 152 10.88 -5.09 15.21
CA THR A 152 10.43 -4.26 16.31
C THR A 152 11.44 -3.13 16.49
N SER A 153 10.97 -1.89 16.60
CA SER A 153 11.81 -0.76 17.00
C SER A 153 11.67 -0.51 18.49
N ASN A 154 12.79 -0.27 19.17
CA ASN A 154 12.84 0.28 20.53
C ASN A 154 13.07 1.80 20.53
N LYS A 155 13.25 2.41 19.36
CA LYS A 155 13.42 3.85 19.17
C LYS A 155 12.10 4.46 18.71
N GLY A 156 11.54 5.36 19.53
CA GLY A 156 10.37 6.15 19.17
C GLY A 156 10.72 7.20 18.11
N ALA A 157 11.21 8.36 18.53
CA ALA A 157 11.43 9.50 17.64
C ALA A 157 12.81 9.56 16.93
N ALA A 158 13.63 8.50 16.95
CA ALA A 158 15.05 8.58 16.56
C ALA A 158 15.39 8.01 15.17
N ILE A 159 14.39 7.82 14.30
CA ILE A 159 14.56 7.20 12.97
C ILE A 159 13.83 8.09 11.96
N GLY A 160 14.47 9.15 11.45
CA GLY A 160 13.86 10.11 10.51
C GLY A 160 12.99 11.19 11.14
N ALA A 161 12.76 12.30 10.42
CA ALA A 161 12.00 13.46 10.92
C ALA A 161 10.48 13.23 11.02
N ASP A 162 9.93 12.27 10.25
CA ASP A 162 8.50 11.89 10.30
C ASP A 162 8.26 10.50 10.92
N GLY A 163 9.29 9.64 10.96
CA GLY A 163 9.47 8.41 11.75
C GLY A 163 8.49 7.25 11.58
N GLY A 164 9.02 6.02 11.68
CA GLY A 164 8.32 4.73 11.70
C GLY A 164 9.31 3.55 11.80
N VAL A 165 8.84 2.30 11.93
CA VAL A 165 9.74 1.11 11.80
C VAL A 165 10.24 0.99 10.38
N ILE A 166 9.34 1.22 9.42
CA ILE A 166 9.67 1.48 8.03
C ILE A 166 9.17 2.90 7.71
N ASP A 167 10.10 3.79 7.42
CA ASP A 167 9.88 5.19 7.06
C ASP A 167 10.37 5.44 5.62
N ILE A 168 9.42 5.59 4.69
CA ILE A 168 9.70 5.79 3.27
C ILE A 168 9.48 7.26 2.89
N GLN A 169 10.57 8.01 2.88
CA GLN A 169 10.65 9.41 2.48
C GLN A 169 10.79 9.54 0.96
N CYS A 170 9.79 9.04 0.24
CA CYS A 170 9.67 9.17 -1.21
C CYS A 170 8.29 9.70 -1.57
N GLY A 171 8.21 10.91 -2.13
CA GLY A 171 6.96 11.52 -2.58
C GLY A 171 6.47 11.05 -3.96
N LYS A 172 6.95 9.90 -4.42
CA LYS A 172 6.55 9.26 -5.70
C LYS A 172 5.94 7.89 -5.42
N ARG A 173 5.59 7.16 -6.47
CA ARG A 173 4.99 5.82 -6.38
C ARG A 173 5.97 4.81 -5.77
N VAL A 174 5.50 4.06 -4.79
CA VAL A 174 6.20 2.98 -4.10
C VAL A 174 5.43 1.68 -4.29
N ASP A 175 6.01 0.70 -4.98
CA ASP A 175 5.50 -0.68 -4.98
C ASP A 175 5.93 -1.34 -3.68
N LEU A 176 5.00 -1.82 -2.87
CA LEU A 176 5.29 -2.61 -1.68
C LEU A 176 4.77 -4.03 -1.90
N ILE A 177 5.68 -4.98 -2.12
CA ILE A 177 5.36 -6.36 -2.43
C ILE A 177 5.53 -7.22 -1.18
N LEU A 178 4.44 -7.85 -0.74
CA LEU A 178 4.45 -8.89 0.28
C LEU A 178 4.77 -10.23 -0.40
N ASN A 179 6.02 -10.68 -0.33
CA ASN A 179 6.42 -11.89 -1.04
C ASN A 179 5.55 -13.09 -0.65
N ASP A 180 5.13 -13.85 -1.66
CA ASP A 180 4.26 -15.01 -1.48
C ASP A 180 4.83 -16.00 -0.45
N GLY A 181 3.96 -16.49 0.43
CA GLY A 181 4.33 -17.44 1.48
C GLY A 181 5.13 -16.83 2.64
N THR A 182 5.38 -15.52 2.66
CA THR A 182 6.12 -14.86 3.75
C THR A 182 5.20 -14.22 4.80
N GLU A 183 5.70 -14.15 6.04
CA GLU A 183 5.11 -13.39 7.13
C GLU A 183 6.00 -12.21 7.47
N ASN A 184 5.43 -11.01 7.44
CA ASN A 184 6.12 -9.77 7.74
C ASN A 184 5.47 -9.10 8.96
N ILE A 185 6.29 -8.63 9.91
CA ILE A 185 5.83 -8.06 11.19
C ILE A 185 6.54 -6.74 11.43
N LEU A 186 5.80 -5.67 11.73
CA LEU A 186 6.33 -4.34 12.07
C LEU A 186 5.71 -3.87 13.38
N VAL A 187 6.56 -3.51 14.35
CA VAL A 187 6.13 -3.01 15.66
C VAL A 187 6.96 -1.79 16.04
N ASP A 188 6.36 -0.60 16.11
CA ASP A 188 7.10 0.60 16.52
C ASP A 188 7.22 0.69 18.06
N ALA A 189 8.06 1.62 18.51
CA ALA A 189 8.19 1.92 19.93
C ALA A 189 7.00 2.77 20.39
N PRO A 190 6.56 2.68 21.65
CA PRO A 190 5.56 3.59 22.21
C PRO A 190 6.11 5.01 22.43
N ASN A 191 5.20 5.99 22.58
CA ASN A 191 5.50 7.37 22.98
C ASN A 191 6.50 8.14 22.09
N GLY A 192 6.68 7.72 20.85
CA GLY A 192 7.49 8.43 19.88
C GLY A 192 6.69 9.43 19.04
N GLN A 193 7.39 10.18 18.19
CA GLN A 193 6.82 11.24 17.35
C GLN A 193 6.50 10.75 15.93
N GLN A 194 6.72 9.46 15.66
CA GLN A 194 6.43 8.84 14.37
C GLN A 194 4.96 8.99 13.97
N LYS A 195 4.71 9.17 12.67
CA LYS A 195 3.36 9.20 12.12
C LYS A 195 2.72 7.80 12.11
N ALA A 196 3.50 6.76 11.86
CA ALA A 196 3.00 5.38 11.84
C ALA A 196 4.13 4.34 12.01
N ALA A 197 3.77 3.08 12.29
CA ALA A 197 4.75 1.99 12.27
C ALA A 197 5.25 1.68 10.84
N LEU A 198 4.36 1.74 9.85
CA LEU A 198 4.70 1.80 8.43
C LEU A 198 4.25 3.14 7.86
N TYR A 199 5.19 4.00 7.48
CA TYR A 199 4.90 5.31 6.91
C TYR A 199 5.50 5.45 5.51
N CYS A 200 4.72 6.07 4.60
CA CYS A 200 5.21 6.49 3.30
C CYS A 200 4.76 7.92 2.99
N LYS A 201 5.71 8.77 2.56
CA LYS A 201 5.42 10.14 2.14
C LYS A 201 4.64 10.22 0.81
N GLY A 202 4.73 9.19 -0.03
CA GLY A 202 4.14 9.16 -1.36
C GLY A 202 3.05 8.11 -1.51
N HIS A 203 2.83 7.70 -2.76
CA HIS A 203 1.79 6.74 -3.11
C HIS A 203 2.25 5.31 -2.85
N VAL A 204 1.40 4.49 -2.23
CA VAL A 204 1.71 3.09 -1.95
C VAL A 204 0.81 2.18 -2.78
N GLU A 205 1.42 1.26 -3.51
CA GLU A 205 0.73 0.16 -4.17
C GLU A 205 1.16 -1.17 -3.54
N LEU A 206 0.27 -1.80 -2.79
CA LEU A 206 0.50 -3.10 -2.16
C LEU A 206 0.09 -4.25 -3.08
N SER A 207 0.92 -5.31 -3.10
CA SER A 207 0.68 -6.52 -3.88
C SER A 207 1.40 -7.73 -3.29
N GLY A 208 1.23 -8.91 -3.91
CA GLY A 208 1.85 -10.17 -3.46
C GLY A 208 1.03 -10.88 -2.38
N GLY A 209 1.09 -12.21 -2.36
CA GLY A 209 0.26 -13.09 -1.55
C GLY A 209 0.77 -13.32 -0.12
N GLY A 210 1.85 -12.64 0.30
CA GLY A 210 2.38 -12.70 1.66
C GLY A 210 1.45 -12.04 2.70
N SER A 211 1.87 -12.04 3.96
CA SER A 211 1.17 -11.37 5.06
C SER A 211 1.99 -10.25 5.67
N LEU A 212 1.30 -9.20 6.13
CA LEU A 212 1.85 -8.07 6.86
C LEU A 212 1.04 -7.84 8.14
N THR A 213 1.70 -7.90 9.29
CA THR A 213 1.13 -7.53 10.60
C THR A 213 1.83 -6.29 11.13
N VAL A 214 1.05 -5.26 11.46
CA VAL A 214 1.58 -3.96 11.93
C VAL A 214 1.00 -3.62 13.30
N THR A 215 1.84 -3.12 14.21
CA THR A 215 1.45 -2.58 15.51
C THR A 215 1.98 -1.17 15.69
N GLY A 216 1.09 -0.18 15.77
CA GLY A 216 1.39 1.25 15.87
C GLY A 216 1.25 1.82 17.28
N LYS A 217 2.20 1.53 18.16
CA LYS A 217 2.27 1.96 19.56
C LYS A 217 2.52 3.46 19.78
N SER A 218 2.88 4.24 18.77
CA SER A 218 2.99 5.71 18.94
C SER A 218 1.83 6.50 18.35
N LYS A 219 1.38 6.14 17.14
CA LYS A 219 0.27 6.82 16.47
C LYS A 219 -0.50 5.86 15.58
N HIS A 220 -0.35 5.95 14.26
CA HIS A 220 -1.06 5.08 13.34
C HIS A 220 -0.34 3.74 13.15
N GLY A 221 -1.06 2.71 12.69
CA GLY A 221 -0.43 1.48 12.24
C GLY A 221 0.28 1.69 10.90
N ILE A 222 -0.52 1.99 9.87
CA ILE A 222 -0.05 2.30 8.52
C ILE A 222 -0.51 3.72 8.18
N ALA A 223 0.38 4.56 7.68
CA ALA A 223 0.01 5.87 7.16
C ALA A 223 0.68 6.23 5.84
N THR A 224 -0.07 6.90 4.97
CA THR A 224 0.45 7.44 3.71
C THR A 224 0.00 8.89 3.54
N ASN A 225 0.90 9.72 3.06
CA ASN A 225 0.59 11.10 2.71
C ASN A 225 -0.07 11.21 1.31
N GLU A 226 -0.13 10.15 0.54
CA GLU A 226 -0.88 10.09 -0.71
C GLU A 226 -1.66 8.78 -0.77
N TYR A 227 -2.23 8.45 -1.92
CA TYR A 227 -3.08 7.26 -2.02
C TYR A 227 -2.41 5.96 -1.59
N LEU A 228 -3.25 5.03 -1.15
CA LEU A 228 -2.89 3.63 -0.93
C LEU A 228 -3.82 2.73 -1.78
N GLU A 229 -3.21 1.92 -2.64
CA GLU A 229 -3.87 0.89 -3.43
C GLU A 229 -3.54 -0.52 -2.92
N LEU A 230 -4.55 -1.35 -2.70
CA LEU A 230 -4.40 -2.81 -2.59
C LEU A 230 -4.76 -3.44 -3.93
N LYS A 231 -3.77 -4.04 -4.61
CA LYS A 231 -4.02 -4.78 -5.86
C LYS A 231 -4.83 -6.05 -5.60
N GLU A 232 -5.40 -6.61 -6.67
CA GLU A 232 -6.29 -7.79 -6.59
C GLU A 232 -5.62 -8.99 -5.90
N GLY A 233 -4.33 -9.25 -6.21
CA GLY A 233 -3.55 -10.34 -5.64
C GLY A 233 -2.83 -10.04 -4.32
N THR A 234 -3.16 -8.95 -3.63
CA THR A 234 -2.60 -8.66 -2.30
C THR A 234 -3.05 -9.72 -1.30
N GLY A 235 -2.16 -10.16 -0.42
CA GLY A 235 -2.46 -11.13 0.63
C GLY A 235 -3.14 -10.51 1.86
N ASN A 236 -2.61 -10.83 3.03
CA ASN A 236 -3.23 -10.45 4.32
C ASN A 236 -2.55 -9.23 4.93
N ILE A 237 -3.32 -8.22 5.32
CA ILE A 237 -2.87 -7.05 6.06
C ILE A 237 -3.62 -7.02 7.39
N THR A 238 -2.89 -7.09 8.49
CA THR A 238 -3.43 -7.00 9.84
C THR A 238 -2.81 -5.81 10.54
N VAL A 239 -3.65 -4.95 11.13
CA VAL A 239 -3.18 -3.86 11.99
C VAL A 239 -3.83 -4.00 13.36
N ASN A 240 -2.99 -4.08 14.39
CA ASN A 240 -3.39 -4.28 15.77
C ASN A 240 -2.87 -3.17 16.67
N GLY A 241 -3.70 -2.69 17.59
CA GLY A 241 -3.21 -1.90 18.72
C GLY A 241 -2.61 -0.54 18.34
N ALA A 242 -3.06 0.06 17.23
CA ALA A 242 -2.65 1.41 16.87
C ALA A 242 -3.15 2.42 17.92
N VAL A 243 -2.32 3.35 18.37
CA VAL A 243 -2.74 4.36 19.37
C VAL A 243 -3.78 5.33 18.79
N SER A 244 -3.66 5.65 17.51
CA SER A 244 -4.63 6.42 16.74
C SER A 244 -5.26 5.50 15.69
N ASP A 245 -5.37 5.93 14.43
CA ASP A 245 -6.01 5.14 13.38
C ASP A 245 -5.20 3.88 13.00
N ALA A 246 -5.87 2.79 12.67
CA ALA A 246 -5.17 1.59 12.21
C ALA A 246 -4.53 1.83 10.83
N MET A 247 -5.30 2.38 9.90
CA MET A 247 -4.85 2.84 8.59
C MET A 247 -5.30 4.28 8.35
N HIS A 248 -4.36 5.19 8.14
CA HIS A 248 -4.59 6.61 7.87
C HIS A 248 -4.03 7.00 6.50
N ILE A 249 -4.89 7.25 5.53
CA ILE A 249 -4.50 7.43 4.12
C ILE A 249 -4.95 8.80 3.64
N GLU A 250 -4.02 9.63 3.21
CA GLU A 250 -4.36 10.87 2.53
C GLU A 250 -4.66 10.62 1.04
N GLN A 251 -5.25 11.62 0.37
CA GLN A 251 -5.67 11.59 -1.04
C GLN A 251 -6.81 10.59 -1.31
N TYR A 252 -6.56 9.28 -1.41
CA TYR A 252 -7.63 8.29 -1.62
C TYR A 252 -7.20 6.87 -1.23
N PHE A 253 -8.18 6.00 -0.98
CA PHE A 253 -7.96 4.57 -0.78
C PHE A 253 -8.65 3.75 -1.87
N LEU A 254 -7.92 2.82 -2.49
CA LEU A 254 -8.43 1.91 -3.51
C LEU A 254 -8.12 0.46 -3.15
N MET A 255 -9.15 -0.36 -2.94
CA MET A 255 -8.99 -1.78 -2.64
C MET A 255 -9.59 -2.64 -3.76
N LYS A 256 -8.73 -3.29 -4.54
CA LYS A 256 -9.12 -4.24 -5.58
C LYS A 256 -9.20 -5.68 -5.06
N GLY A 257 -8.46 -6.01 -4.00
CA GLY A 257 -8.43 -7.34 -3.40
C GLY A 257 -7.72 -7.38 -2.04
N GLY A 258 -7.37 -8.59 -1.62
CA GLY A 258 -6.74 -8.88 -0.33
C GLY A 258 -7.66 -8.95 0.88
N LYS A 259 -7.07 -9.27 2.03
CA LYS A 259 -7.77 -9.34 3.32
C LYS A 259 -7.19 -8.31 4.28
N VAL A 260 -8.03 -7.42 4.78
CA VAL A 260 -7.68 -6.38 5.76
C VAL A 260 -8.36 -6.70 7.09
N THR A 261 -7.58 -6.80 8.16
CA THR A 261 -8.08 -7.03 9.53
C THR A 261 -7.58 -5.94 10.46
N LEU A 262 -8.50 -5.15 11.03
CA LEU A 262 -8.16 -3.97 11.85
C LEU A 262 -8.83 -4.08 13.23
N SER A 263 -8.03 -4.01 14.29
CA SER A 263 -8.55 -4.09 15.66
C SER A 263 -7.66 -3.41 16.69
N GLY A 264 -8.25 -3.08 17.84
CA GLY A 264 -7.53 -2.54 19.00
C GLY A 264 -6.97 -1.12 18.81
N GLN A 265 -7.41 -0.42 17.77
CA GLN A 265 -7.03 0.96 17.49
C GLN A 265 -7.72 1.95 18.44
N GLY A 266 -7.03 3.03 18.81
CA GLY A 266 -7.59 4.13 19.62
C GLY A 266 -8.34 5.19 18.78
N GLY A 267 -8.02 5.30 17.50
CA GLY A 267 -8.71 6.14 16.51
C GLY A 267 -9.62 5.34 15.58
N ASP A 268 -9.75 5.80 14.34
CA ASP A 268 -10.56 5.15 13.32
C ASP A 268 -9.86 3.90 12.75
N ALA A 269 -10.61 2.87 12.34
CA ALA A 269 -9.94 1.68 11.78
C ALA A 269 -9.32 2.01 10.42
N LEU A 270 -10.14 2.45 9.48
CA LEU A 270 -9.71 2.91 8.16
C LEU A 270 -10.20 4.33 7.92
N GLN A 271 -9.29 5.29 7.91
CA GLN A 271 -9.57 6.70 7.62
C GLN A 271 -8.91 7.12 6.30
N VAL A 272 -9.70 7.81 5.47
CA VAL A 272 -9.17 8.65 4.40
C VAL A 272 -9.29 10.13 4.79
N GLU A 273 -8.31 10.93 4.38
CA GLU A 273 -8.32 12.39 4.53
C GLU A 273 -7.98 13.06 3.18
N PRO A 274 -8.65 14.18 2.79
CA PRO A 274 -8.25 14.92 1.61
C PRO A 274 -6.86 15.51 1.80
N LYS A 275 -6.04 15.45 0.75
CA LYS A 275 -4.79 16.20 0.65
C LYS A 275 -5.08 17.69 0.63
N THR A 276 -4.33 18.44 1.42
CA THR A 276 -4.33 19.90 1.43
C THR A 276 -3.08 20.47 0.76
N LEU A 277 -3.14 21.75 0.42
CA LEU A 277 -1.96 22.57 0.13
C LEU A 277 -1.07 22.69 1.37
N ASP A 278 0.08 23.36 1.24
CA ASP A 278 1.03 23.62 2.33
C ASP A 278 0.44 24.46 3.50
N ASP A 279 -0.80 24.95 3.37
CA ASP A 279 -1.52 25.66 4.42
C ASP A 279 -2.29 24.75 5.39
N ASP A 280 -2.26 23.43 5.15
CA ASP A 280 -2.97 22.39 5.94
C ASP A 280 -4.49 22.62 6.08
N ILE A 281 -5.07 23.46 5.21
CA ILE A 281 -6.48 23.88 5.31
C ILE A 281 -7.19 23.72 3.97
N THR A 282 -6.57 24.19 2.89
CA THR A 282 -7.18 24.23 1.57
C THR A 282 -6.95 22.89 0.88
N GLU A 283 -8.03 22.17 0.54
CA GLU A 283 -7.91 20.94 -0.25
C GLU A 283 -7.16 21.22 -1.57
N ASP A 284 -6.18 20.38 -1.88
CA ASP A 284 -5.38 20.53 -3.09
C ASP A 284 -6.23 20.16 -4.34
N PRO A 285 -6.52 21.14 -5.23
CA PRO A 285 -7.36 20.91 -6.41
C PRO A 285 -6.64 20.13 -7.52
N GLU A 286 -5.32 19.96 -7.44
CA GLU A 286 -4.54 19.20 -8.43
C GLU A 286 -4.57 17.69 -8.15
N LYS A 287 -5.08 17.29 -6.98
CA LYS A 287 -5.15 15.89 -6.58
C LYS A 287 -6.38 15.21 -7.17
N GLU A 288 -6.12 14.22 -8.00
CA GLU A 288 -7.16 13.31 -8.46
C GLU A 288 -7.79 12.54 -7.29
N ASN A 289 -9.11 12.31 -7.38
CA ASN A 289 -9.89 11.53 -6.42
C ASN A 289 -9.75 11.98 -4.96
N ASN A 290 -9.40 13.24 -4.74
CA ASN A 290 -9.02 13.73 -3.42
C ASN A 290 -10.17 13.61 -2.39
N GLY A 291 -9.95 12.83 -1.34
CA GLY A 291 -10.90 12.48 -0.28
C GLY A 291 -11.80 11.27 -0.57
N LEU A 292 -11.63 10.58 -1.70
CA LEU A 292 -12.52 9.49 -2.13
C LEU A 292 -12.06 8.11 -1.62
N MET A 293 -13.00 7.17 -1.55
CA MET A 293 -12.71 5.76 -1.29
C MET A 293 -13.38 4.83 -2.30
N PHE A 294 -12.64 3.81 -2.74
CA PHE A 294 -13.09 2.80 -3.69
C PHE A 294 -12.79 1.40 -3.17
N ILE A 295 -13.82 0.60 -2.95
CA ILE A 295 -13.69 -0.83 -2.60
C ILE A 295 -14.32 -1.64 -3.73
N GLN A 296 -13.48 -2.35 -4.47
CA GLN A 296 -13.84 -3.14 -5.66
C GLN A 296 -13.80 -4.65 -5.39
N GLY A 297 -13.15 -5.09 -4.30
CA GLY A 297 -13.02 -6.50 -3.96
C GLY A 297 -12.34 -6.74 -2.61
N GLY A 298 -12.02 -8.02 -2.35
CA GLY A 298 -11.35 -8.45 -1.12
C GLY A 298 -12.27 -8.59 0.10
N SER A 299 -11.67 -8.69 1.29
CA SER A 299 -12.39 -8.81 2.57
C SER A 299 -11.87 -7.84 3.63
N ILE A 300 -12.78 -7.27 4.40
CA ILE A 300 -12.48 -6.32 5.47
C ILE A 300 -13.14 -6.81 6.76
N ASP A 301 -12.32 -7.12 7.76
CA ASP A 301 -12.75 -7.50 9.11
C ASP A 301 -12.33 -6.41 10.10
N ILE A 302 -13.28 -5.71 10.73
CA ILE A 302 -13.00 -4.58 11.62
C ILE A 302 -13.67 -4.77 12.98
N VAL A 303 -12.93 -4.48 14.04
CA VAL A 303 -13.47 -4.26 15.39
C VAL A 303 -13.11 -2.84 15.83
N ALA A 304 -14.10 -1.95 15.84
CA ALA A 304 -13.98 -0.60 16.38
C ALA A 304 -14.58 -0.58 17.79
N ALA A 305 -13.71 -0.54 18.80
CA ALA A 305 -14.09 -0.66 20.21
C ALA A 305 -13.79 0.61 21.04
N ALA A 306 -12.92 1.49 20.56
CA ALA A 306 -12.67 2.77 21.22
C ALA A 306 -13.83 3.75 21.00
N ALA A 307 -14.04 4.65 21.96
CA ALA A 307 -15.10 5.64 21.93
C ALA A 307 -14.91 6.67 20.80
N ASP A 308 -16.01 7.11 20.21
CA ASP A 308 -16.06 8.04 19.08
C ASP A 308 -15.14 7.66 17.90
N THR A 309 -15.10 6.36 17.57
CA THR A 309 -14.34 5.86 16.43
C THR A 309 -15.24 5.38 15.29
N LYS A 310 -14.65 5.15 14.13
CA LYS A 310 -15.34 4.72 12.93
C LYS A 310 -14.61 3.50 12.39
N GLY A 311 -15.36 2.49 11.97
CA GLY A 311 -14.77 1.36 11.27
C GLY A 311 -14.16 1.83 9.96
N ILE A 312 -14.97 2.45 9.11
CA ILE A 312 -14.53 3.13 7.88
C ILE A 312 -15.00 4.58 7.93
N LYS A 313 -14.09 5.52 7.67
CA LYS A 313 -14.37 6.97 7.61
C LYS A 313 -13.97 7.54 6.25
N ALA A 314 -14.98 7.73 5.40
CA ALA A 314 -14.86 8.44 4.14
C ALA A 314 -15.21 9.92 4.36
N PRO A 315 -14.30 10.86 4.11
CA PRO A 315 -14.61 12.28 4.25
C PRO A 315 -15.52 12.75 3.11
N LYS A 316 -15.43 12.12 1.93
CA LYS A 316 -16.28 12.38 0.76
C LYS A 316 -16.98 11.10 0.31
N ASP A 317 -17.12 10.88 -1.00
CA ASP A 317 -17.85 9.75 -1.55
C ASP A 317 -17.12 8.42 -1.31
N LEU A 318 -17.92 7.40 -1.00
CA LEU A 318 -17.48 6.01 -0.86
C LEU A 318 -18.18 5.17 -1.92
N TYR A 319 -17.39 4.55 -2.79
CA TYR A 319 -17.86 3.64 -3.83
C TYR A 319 -17.52 2.21 -3.45
N ILE A 320 -18.53 1.39 -3.19
CA ILE A 320 -18.39 -0.04 -2.95
C ILE A 320 -18.99 -0.77 -4.15
N SER A 321 -18.16 -1.51 -4.87
CA SER A 321 -18.53 -2.23 -6.09
C SER A 321 -18.10 -3.69 -6.06
N GLY A 322 -17.68 -4.15 -4.88
CA GLY A 322 -17.35 -5.51 -4.55
C GLY A 322 -16.74 -5.63 -3.14
N GLY A 323 -16.64 -6.86 -2.66
CA GLY A 323 -15.97 -7.21 -1.40
C GLY A 323 -16.91 -7.65 -0.28
N THR A 324 -16.32 -8.28 0.74
CA THR A 324 -17.04 -8.73 1.94
C THR A 324 -16.56 -7.96 3.16
N PHE A 325 -17.49 -7.39 3.94
CA PHE A 325 -17.20 -6.58 5.11
C PHE A 325 -17.84 -7.21 6.34
N ASN A 326 -17.06 -7.41 7.40
CA ASN A 326 -17.53 -7.76 8.73
C ASN A 326 -17.06 -6.71 9.72
N ILE A 327 -17.94 -5.77 10.06
CA ILE A 327 -17.61 -4.64 10.93
C ILE A 327 -18.38 -4.77 12.24
N THR A 328 -17.66 -4.72 13.36
CA THR A 328 -18.24 -4.60 14.69
C THR A 328 -17.93 -3.22 15.26
N ALA A 329 -18.97 -2.38 15.37
CA ALA A 329 -18.94 -1.10 16.05
C ALA A 329 -19.42 -1.31 17.48
N SER A 330 -18.50 -1.36 18.43
CA SER A 330 -18.76 -1.74 19.84
C SER A 330 -18.42 -0.65 20.84
N GLY A 331 -17.62 0.35 20.46
CA GLY A 331 -17.36 1.51 21.31
C GLY A 331 -18.56 2.45 21.41
N GLU A 332 -18.51 3.31 22.41
CA GLU A 332 -19.47 4.40 22.60
C GLU A 332 -19.37 5.38 21.42
N GLY A 333 -20.51 5.81 20.87
CA GLY A 333 -20.55 6.71 19.71
C GLY A 333 -19.96 6.15 18.41
N THR A 334 -19.52 4.90 18.39
CA THR A 334 -18.81 4.32 17.25
C THR A 334 -19.73 4.10 16.05
N ARG A 335 -19.22 4.39 14.85
CA ARG A 335 -19.94 4.10 13.59
C ARG A 335 -19.27 2.97 12.83
N GLY A 336 -20.02 2.03 12.28
CA GLY A 336 -19.44 1.00 11.41
C GLY A 336 -18.84 1.63 10.16
N ILE A 337 -19.64 2.38 9.41
CA ILE A 337 -19.23 3.17 8.24
C ILE A 337 -19.75 4.60 8.41
N SER A 338 -18.90 5.59 8.19
CA SER A 338 -19.25 7.01 8.15
C SER A 338 -18.78 7.61 6.84
N VAL A 339 -19.70 8.20 6.09
CA VAL A 339 -19.45 8.82 4.77
C VAL A 339 -19.90 10.27 4.82
N GLY A 340 -18.98 11.19 4.54
CA GLY A 340 -19.27 12.63 4.48
C GLY A 340 -19.93 13.07 3.15
N GLY A 341 -19.68 12.32 2.08
CA GLY A 341 -20.36 12.49 0.79
C GLY A 341 -21.44 11.44 0.55
N ASN A 342 -21.49 10.95 -0.69
CA ASN A 342 -22.43 9.92 -1.13
C ASN A 342 -21.88 8.51 -0.90
N LEU A 343 -22.77 7.58 -0.56
CA LEU A 343 -22.47 6.15 -0.53
C LEU A 343 -23.11 5.46 -1.75
N ILE A 344 -22.28 4.92 -2.63
CA ILE A 344 -22.72 4.17 -3.80
C ILE A 344 -22.35 2.71 -3.62
N VAL A 345 -23.34 1.81 -3.67
CA VAL A 345 -23.15 0.36 -3.54
C VAL A 345 -23.61 -0.36 -4.80
N SER A 346 -22.73 -1.15 -5.41
CA SER A 346 -22.97 -1.94 -6.61
C SER A 346 -22.19 -3.26 -6.59
N GLU A 347 -22.23 -4.00 -7.69
CA GLU A 347 -21.41 -5.20 -7.92
C GLU A 347 -20.73 -5.13 -9.29
N ASN A 348 -20.27 -3.93 -9.69
CA ASN A 348 -19.64 -3.73 -11.00
C ASN A 348 -18.30 -4.46 -11.15
N HIS A 349 -17.64 -4.76 -10.03
CA HIS A 349 -16.36 -5.48 -10.00
C HIS A 349 -16.53 -6.88 -9.39
N ASN A 350 -17.09 -6.98 -8.19
CA ASN A 350 -17.30 -8.25 -7.49
C ASN A 350 -18.62 -8.27 -6.70
N THR A 351 -18.98 -9.43 -6.15
CA THR A 351 -20.10 -9.54 -5.19
C THR A 351 -19.85 -8.65 -3.98
N THR A 352 -20.90 -7.95 -3.53
CA THR A 352 -20.83 -7.04 -2.38
C THR A 352 -21.67 -7.57 -1.22
N LEU A 353 -21.01 -7.83 -0.09
CA LEU A 353 -21.66 -8.20 1.17
C LEU A 353 -21.14 -7.32 2.30
N ILE A 354 -21.98 -6.41 2.80
CA ILE A 354 -21.67 -5.54 3.93
C ILE A 354 -22.41 -6.04 5.16
N GLN A 355 -21.69 -6.51 6.19
CA GLN A 355 -22.26 -6.95 7.46
C GLN A 355 -21.73 -6.09 8.60
N ILE A 356 -22.65 -5.44 9.33
CA ILE A 356 -22.31 -4.54 10.43
C ILE A 356 -23.09 -4.91 11.69
N ARG A 357 -22.39 -4.97 12.82
CA ARG A 357 -22.95 -5.10 14.16
C ARG A 357 -22.67 -3.83 14.95
N ALA A 358 -23.69 -3.00 15.17
CA ALA A 358 -23.66 -1.86 16.07
C ALA A 358 -24.13 -2.30 17.45
N THR A 359 -23.19 -2.38 18.39
CA THR A 359 -23.38 -3.00 19.71
C THR A 359 -23.02 -2.07 20.88
N GLY A 360 -22.38 -0.93 20.60
CA GLY A 360 -22.02 0.07 21.60
C GLY A 360 -23.22 0.89 22.11
N THR A 361 -22.94 2.09 22.61
CA THR A 361 -23.95 3.01 23.14
C THR A 361 -23.72 4.42 22.61
N ASP A 362 -24.49 5.40 23.08
CA ASP A 362 -24.20 6.81 22.82
C ASP A 362 -22.93 7.23 23.59
N TYR A 363 -22.16 8.17 23.02
CA TYR A 363 -21.02 8.84 23.62
C TYR A 363 -21.38 10.31 23.80
N GLU A 364 -21.18 10.83 25.01
CA GLU A 364 -21.31 12.27 25.28
C GLU A 364 -19.92 12.89 25.25
N ASP A 365 -19.70 13.83 24.34
CA ASP A 365 -18.43 14.54 24.26
C ASP A 365 -18.26 15.42 25.51
N PRO A 366 -17.22 15.21 26.33
CA PRO A 366 -17.06 15.92 27.59
C PRO A 366 -16.72 17.41 27.40
N VAL A 367 -16.37 17.82 26.17
CA VAL A 367 -16.00 19.21 25.85
C VAL A 367 -17.14 19.93 25.15
N THR A 368 -17.75 19.31 24.14
CA THR A 368 -18.81 19.95 23.35
C THR A 368 -20.22 19.67 23.84
N GLU A 369 -20.39 18.71 24.76
CA GLU A 369 -21.69 18.19 25.21
C GLU A 369 -22.54 17.60 24.06
N GLU A 370 -21.91 17.30 22.92
CA GLU A 370 -22.58 16.68 21.78
C GLU A 370 -22.70 15.17 21.95
N THR A 371 -23.94 14.67 21.85
CA THR A 371 -24.20 13.23 21.82
C THR A 371 -23.86 12.63 20.46
N LYS A 372 -22.82 11.79 20.41
CA LYS A 372 -22.45 10.98 19.26
C LYS A 372 -23.04 9.58 19.43
N ARG A 373 -23.90 9.17 18.50
CA ARG A 373 -24.60 7.88 18.60
C ARG A 373 -23.84 6.75 17.94
N CYS A 374 -23.80 5.59 18.60
CA CYS A 374 -23.31 4.38 17.95
C CYS A 374 -24.30 3.92 16.86
N MET A 375 -23.78 3.58 15.67
CA MET A 375 -24.63 3.17 14.55
C MET A 375 -23.91 2.33 13.50
N GLY A 376 -24.67 1.63 12.67
CA GLY A 376 -24.11 0.83 11.59
C GLY A 376 -23.52 1.68 10.47
N ILE A 377 -24.35 2.47 9.80
CA ILE A 377 -23.92 3.33 8.67
C ILE A 377 -24.47 4.75 8.86
N LYS A 378 -23.61 5.76 8.68
CA LYS A 378 -24.00 7.16 8.50
C LYS A 378 -23.53 7.65 7.14
N VAL A 379 -24.43 8.28 6.41
CA VAL A 379 -24.16 8.94 5.14
C VAL A 379 -24.66 10.38 5.24
N ASP A 380 -23.79 11.36 4.99
CA ASP A 380 -24.13 12.77 5.04
C ASP A 380 -24.68 13.30 3.70
N GLY A 381 -24.36 12.66 2.58
CA GLY A 381 -25.02 12.85 1.28
C GLY A 381 -26.09 11.80 0.99
N ASP A 382 -26.18 11.40 -0.28
CA ASP A 382 -27.12 10.39 -0.76
C ASP A 382 -26.56 8.97 -0.59
N MET A 383 -27.46 8.00 -0.42
CA MET A 383 -27.12 6.58 -0.44
C MET A 383 -27.85 5.91 -1.59
N THR A 384 -27.12 5.37 -2.56
CA THR A 384 -27.68 4.62 -3.68
C THR A 384 -27.17 3.18 -3.68
N VAL A 385 -28.10 2.22 -3.66
CA VAL A 385 -27.81 0.79 -3.73
C VAL A 385 -28.30 0.24 -5.06
N TYR A 386 -27.38 0.09 -6.01
CA TYR A 386 -27.65 -0.55 -7.30
C TYR A 386 -27.78 -2.06 -7.15
N LYS A 387 -26.89 -2.69 -6.37
CA LYS A 387 -26.87 -4.14 -6.15
C LYS A 387 -26.08 -4.49 -4.88
N GLY A 388 -26.05 -5.77 -4.51
CA GLY A 388 -25.34 -6.30 -3.35
C GLY A 388 -26.22 -6.43 -2.11
N THR A 389 -25.62 -6.93 -1.02
CA THR A 389 -26.31 -7.17 0.24
C THR A 389 -25.73 -6.32 1.36
N ILE A 390 -26.59 -5.57 2.06
CA ILE A 390 -26.25 -4.80 3.27
C ILE A 390 -27.05 -5.36 4.43
N ARG A 391 -26.38 -5.82 5.49
CA ARG A 391 -26.98 -6.28 6.74
C ARG A 391 -26.45 -5.46 7.89
N VAL A 392 -27.32 -4.72 8.57
CA VAL A 392 -26.97 -3.98 9.78
C VAL A 392 -27.84 -4.46 10.92
N SER A 393 -27.19 -4.97 11.97
CA SER A 393 -27.83 -5.26 13.24
C SER A 393 -27.42 -4.19 14.27
N ASN A 394 -28.39 -3.60 14.94
CA ASN A 394 -28.17 -2.59 15.98
C ASN A 394 -28.81 -3.09 17.28
N THR A 395 -28.00 -3.71 18.14
CA THR A 395 -28.46 -4.36 19.38
C THR A 395 -28.04 -3.62 20.64
N GLY A 396 -27.16 -2.62 20.52
CA GLY A 396 -26.75 -1.78 21.64
C GLY A 396 -27.82 -0.75 22.02
N VAL A 397 -27.74 -0.22 23.24
CA VAL A 397 -28.70 0.77 23.74
C VAL A 397 -28.55 2.09 22.99
N GLY A 398 -29.64 2.65 22.47
CA GLY A 398 -29.62 3.90 21.70
C GLY A 398 -29.04 3.77 20.27
N THR A 399 -28.53 2.59 19.92
CA THR A 399 -27.89 2.36 18.62
C THR A 399 -28.86 2.46 17.46
N ARG A 400 -28.32 2.84 16.30
CA ARG A 400 -29.08 2.98 15.05
C ARG A 400 -28.56 2.03 13.97
N GLY A 401 -29.44 1.61 13.07
CA GLY A 401 -29.03 0.90 11.86
C GLY A 401 -28.31 1.82 10.87
N ILE A 402 -29.05 2.36 9.92
CA ILE A 402 -28.55 3.25 8.86
C ILE A 402 -29.18 4.64 9.02
N ARG A 403 -28.38 5.69 8.92
CA ARG A 403 -28.84 7.07 8.75
C ARG A 403 -28.30 7.65 7.45
N VAL A 404 -29.21 8.17 6.62
CA VAL A 404 -28.88 8.89 5.39
C VAL A 404 -29.43 10.29 5.53
N ASN A 405 -28.60 11.33 5.42
CA ASN A 405 -29.09 12.72 5.52
C ASN A 405 -29.76 13.16 4.22
N GLY A 406 -29.20 12.76 3.07
CA GLY A 406 -29.81 12.97 1.77
C GLY A 406 -30.85 11.91 1.41
N THR A 407 -30.89 11.56 0.13
CA THR A 407 -31.81 10.59 -0.45
C THR A 407 -31.29 9.17 -0.31
N TYR A 408 -32.13 8.27 0.21
CA TYR A 408 -31.89 6.83 0.12
C TYR A 408 -32.63 6.24 -1.09
N THR A 409 -31.88 5.61 -2.00
CA THR A 409 -32.40 4.91 -3.17
C THR A 409 -31.90 3.47 -3.19
N ASN A 410 -32.82 2.50 -3.26
CA ASN A 410 -32.47 1.09 -3.50
C ASN A 410 -33.11 0.62 -4.80
N ILE A 411 -32.29 0.18 -5.75
CA ILE A 411 -32.72 -0.22 -7.10
C ILE A 411 -32.87 -1.74 -7.19
N ASP A 412 -31.79 -2.48 -6.93
CA ASP A 412 -31.75 -3.96 -7.00
C ASP A 412 -30.86 -4.59 -5.90
N GLY A 413 -30.68 -3.87 -4.79
CA GLY A 413 -29.95 -4.37 -3.62
C GLY A 413 -30.84 -5.01 -2.56
N THR A 414 -30.24 -5.85 -1.72
CA THR A 414 -30.88 -6.36 -0.49
C THR A 414 -30.37 -5.57 0.71
N VAL A 415 -31.22 -4.74 1.32
CA VAL A 415 -30.88 -3.96 2.53
C VAL A 415 -31.70 -4.42 3.72
N GLN A 416 -31.05 -5.04 4.69
CA GLN A 416 -31.62 -5.55 5.94
C GLN A 416 -31.12 -4.70 7.11
N ALA A 417 -31.81 -3.58 7.38
CA ALA A 417 -31.47 -2.63 8.43
C ALA A 417 -32.66 -1.75 8.79
N SER A 418 -32.69 -1.19 10.01
CA SER A 418 -33.52 -0.01 10.28
C SER A 418 -32.90 1.19 9.57
N ILE A 419 -33.68 1.94 8.79
CA ILE A 419 -33.18 3.12 8.04
C ILE A 419 -33.91 4.36 8.53
N LYS A 420 -33.15 5.41 8.87
CA LYS A 420 -33.66 6.76 9.10
C LYS A 420 -33.12 7.68 8.01
N GLN A 421 -34.01 8.16 7.17
CA GLN A 421 -33.70 9.21 6.20
C GLN A 421 -33.85 10.59 6.85
N GLY A 422 -33.06 11.56 6.39
CA GLY A 422 -33.23 12.97 6.70
C GLY A 422 -34.58 13.50 6.21
N PRO A 423 -35.06 14.62 6.79
CA PRO A 423 -36.23 15.35 6.28
C PRO A 423 -36.00 15.90 4.88
#